data_AF-A0A960R3M1-F1
#
_entry.id   AF-A0A960R3M1-F1
#
_cell.length_a   1.000
_cell.length_b   1.000
_cell.length_c   1.000
_cell.angle_alpha   90.00
_cell.angle_beta   90.00
_cell.angle_gamma   90.00
#
_symmetry.space_group_name_H-M   'P 1'
#
loop_
_entity.id
_entity.type
_entity.pdbx_description
1 polymer ?
#
loop_
_entity_poly.entity_id
_entity_poly.type
_entity_poly.pdbx_seq_one_letter_code
_entity_poly.pdbx_strand_id
1 'polypeptide(L)'
;MKRFPSFPLSPVLVGVWLSALFQSSGLGAPGGGNSLPVGLFASEWEAIRSDVDAGRHRFEVLDDGTPVVRNPGQQWHTVFDGEGFLTRPDAGGWEWGLSLRSVTSGDVRRSLSKVIARKTVNGNRLDLCRGAGLTEWFVNDGRGLEQGWTFAYAPEPGAATIRLELAVRGGLRPEVAERAVAFRNEAGAAVLTYG
;
A
#
# COMPACT_ATOMS: atom_id res chain seq x y z
N MET A 1 -44.75 -30.48 -0.67
CA MET A 1 -43.77 -30.38 -1.78
C MET A 1 -42.68 -29.39 -1.38
N LYS A 2 -41.44 -29.90 -1.30
CA LYS A 2 -40.10 -29.28 -1.31
C LYS A 2 -39.84 -27.99 -0.50
N ARG A 3 -39.17 -28.21 0.65
CA ARG A 3 -38.41 -27.23 1.44
C ARG A 3 -37.23 -26.69 0.61
N PHE A 4 -37.02 -25.38 0.65
CA PHE A 4 -35.79 -24.73 0.18
C PHE A 4 -34.64 -25.01 1.17
N PRO A 5 -33.44 -25.39 0.73
CA PRO A 5 -32.28 -25.36 1.60
C PRO A 5 -31.71 -23.94 1.64
N SER A 6 -31.85 -23.29 2.78
CA SER A 6 -31.03 -22.14 3.17
C SER A 6 -29.63 -22.66 3.53
N PHE A 7 -28.65 -22.37 2.67
CA PHE A 7 -27.23 -22.59 2.98
C PHE A 7 -26.65 -21.35 3.65
N PRO A 8 -25.87 -21.49 4.74
CA PRO A 8 -25.13 -20.37 5.30
C PRO A 8 -23.95 -20.02 4.37
N LEU A 9 -23.92 -18.79 3.87
CA LEU A 9 -22.75 -18.23 3.21
C LEU A 9 -21.67 -17.98 4.26
N SER A 10 -20.67 -18.85 4.32
CA SER A 10 -19.41 -18.51 4.99
C SER A 10 -18.67 -17.47 4.13
N PRO A 11 -18.24 -16.33 4.70
CA PRO A 11 -17.35 -15.41 3.99
C PRO A 11 -15.98 -16.07 3.84
N VAL A 12 -15.59 -16.39 2.61
CA VAL A 12 -14.21 -16.76 2.29
C VAL A 12 -13.41 -15.48 2.21
N LEU A 13 -12.73 -15.13 3.30
CA LEU A 13 -11.69 -14.09 3.34
C LEU A 13 -10.47 -14.62 2.56
N VAL A 14 -10.37 -14.29 1.27
CA VAL A 14 -9.10 -14.42 0.54
C VAL A 14 -8.29 -13.15 0.80
N GLY A 15 -7.57 -13.13 1.91
CA GLY A 15 -6.50 -12.16 2.14
C GLY A 15 -5.24 -12.62 1.42
N VAL A 16 -4.92 -12.03 0.28
CA VAL A 16 -3.58 -12.20 -0.31
C VAL A 16 -2.65 -11.25 0.43
N TRP A 17 -1.84 -11.81 1.33
CA TRP A 17 -0.73 -11.11 1.98
C TRP A 17 0.47 -11.13 1.03
N LEU A 18 0.79 -9.98 0.43
CA LEU A 18 2.03 -9.79 -0.31
C LEU A 18 2.93 -8.89 0.55
N SER A 19 3.76 -9.53 1.37
CA SER A 19 4.79 -8.85 2.16
C SER A 19 6.00 -8.59 1.27
N ALA A 20 6.21 -7.33 0.89
CA ALA A 20 7.42 -6.89 0.23
C ALA A 20 8.52 -6.66 1.29
N LEU A 21 9.61 -7.43 1.22
CA LEU A 21 10.83 -7.18 1.98
C LEU A 21 11.73 -6.24 1.15
N PHE A 22 11.85 -4.99 1.59
CA PHE A 22 12.75 -4.02 0.97
C PHE A 22 14.15 -4.12 1.60
N GLN A 23 15.14 -4.53 0.79
CA GLN A 23 16.56 -4.35 1.12
C GLN A 23 17.08 -3.13 0.38
N SER A 24 17.19 -1.99 1.08
CA SER A 24 18.03 -0.89 0.63
C SER A 24 19.45 -1.11 1.16
N SER A 25 20.41 -1.35 0.28
CA SER A 25 21.83 -1.33 0.64
C SER A 25 22.26 0.11 0.89
N GLY A 26 22.12 0.56 2.14
CA GLY A 26 22.57 1.87 2.63
C GLY A 26 23.66 1.72 3.69
N LEU A 27 24.76 2.45 3.50
CA LEU A 27 25.90 2.56 4.41
C LEU A 27 25.48 2.98 5.83
N GLY A 28 26.24 2.51 6.81
CA GLY A 28 25.90 2.46 8.24
C GLY A 28 25.33 3.74 8.86
N ALA A 29 24.28 3.54 9.67
CA ALA A 29 23.79 4.55 10.59
C ALA A 29 24.76 4.71 11.78
N PRO A 30 25.06 5.94 12.22
CA PRO A 30 25.77 6.16 13.48
C PRO A 30 24.82 5.82 14.65
N GLY A 31 25.34 5.10 15.64
CA GLY A 31 24.60 4.62 16.81
C GLY A 31 24.02 5.77 17.64
N GLY A 32 22.69 5.88 17.68
CA GLY A 32 21.96 6.65 18.68
C GLY A 32 21.66 5.75 19.88
N GLY A 33 22.23 6.08 21.04
CA GLY A 33 22.22 5.25 22.24
C GLY A 33 20.83 4.89 22.76
N ASN A 34 20.68 3.62 23.14
CA ASN A 34 19.49 3.02 23.76
C ASN A 34 19.33 3.39 25.25
N SER A 35 19.69 4.62 25.65
CA SER A 35 19.70 5.03 27.05
C SER A 35 18.37 5.63 27.48
N LEU A 36 17.80 5.12 28.56
CA LEU A 36 16.62 5.67 29.23
C LEU A 36 16.88 7.12 29.68
N PRO A 37 16.03 8.09 29.30
CA PRO A 37 16.13 9.45 29.82
C PRO A 37 15.94 9.50 31.34
N VAL A 38 16.63 10.44 32.00
CA VAL A 38 16.54 10.61 33.45
C VAL A 38 15.10 10.89 33.87
N GLY A 39 14.58 10.10 34.82
CA GLY A 39 13.25 10.30 35.42
C GLY A 39 12.09 9.58 34.72
N LEU A 40 12.35 8.80 33.67
CA LEU A 40 11.33 7.96 33.01
C LEU A 40 11.51 6.48 33.33
N PHE A 41 10.40 5.78 33.54
CA PHE A 41 10.40 4.31 33.58
C PHE A 41 10.57 3.74 32.18
N ALA A 42 11.10 2.50 32.08
CA ALA A 42 11.30 1.83 30.80
C ALA A 42 10.01 1.71 29.97
N SER A 43 8.88 1.40 30.62
CA SER A 43 7.57 1.32 29.98
C SER A 43 7.06 2.66 29.46
N GLU A 44 7.33 3.76 30.17
CA GLU A 44 6.98 5.11 29.71
C GLU A 44 7.84 5.52 28.51
N TRP A 45 9.13 5.16 28.53
CA TRP A 45 10.03 5.42 27.41
C TRP A 45 9.68 4.61 26.16
N GLU A 46 9.29 3.34 26.32
CA GLU A 46 8.78 2.51 25.23
C GLU A 46 7.48 3.06 24.64
N ALA A 47 6.56 3.55 25.49
CA ALA A 47 5.33 4.18 25.04
C ALA A 47 5.61 5.46 24.23
N ILE A 48 6.48 6.35 24.73
CA ILE A 48 6.87 7.58 24.00
C ILE A 48 7.49 7.23 22.65
N ARG A 49 8.38 6.24 22.61
CA ARG A 49 9.00 5.78 21.35
C ARG A 49 7.96 5.23 20.39
N SER A 50 7.03 4.42 20.88
CA SER A 50 5.93 3.87 20.08
C SER A 50 5.05 4.97 19.50
N ASP A 51 4.72 6.00 20.28
CA ASP A 51 3.92 7.14 19.82
C ASP A 51 4.66 8.00 18.79
N VAL A 52 5.95 8.25 18.99
CA VAL A 52 6.80 8.95 18.01
C VAL A 52 6.89 8.15 16.72
N ASP A 53 7.07 6.83 16.81
CA ASP A 53 7.13 5.96 15.64
C ASP A 53 5.78 5.89 14.90
N ALA A 54 4.67 5.76 15.63
CA ALA A 54 3.32 5.81 15.06
C ALA A 54 3.02 7.16 14.42
N GLY A 55 3.54 8.26 14.98
CA GLY A 55 3.44 9.60 14.41
C GLY A 55 4.19 9.74 13.08
N ARG A 56 5.38 9.13 12.95
CA ARG A 56 6.21 9.17 11.73
C ARG A 56 5.56 8.50 10.52
N HIS A 57 4.64 7.57 10.77
CA HIS A 57 4.01 6.77 9.73
C HIS A 57 2.55 7.12 9.48
N ARG A 58 2.02 8.13 10.16
CA ARG A 58 0.61 8.54 10.03
C ARG A 58 0.35 9.18 8.66
N PHE A 59 -0.82 8.87 8.11
CA PHE A 59 -1.36 9.61 6.97
C PHE A 59 -1.88 10.98 7.42
N GLU A 60 -1.53 12.00 6.67
CA GLU A 60 -2.11 13.33 6.79
C GLU A 60 -3.13 13.54 5.66
N VAL A 61 -4.07 14.45 5.86
CA VAL A 61 -5.06 14.83 4.86
C VAL A 61 -4.92 16.32 4.63
N LEU A 62 -4.61 16.72 3.40
CA LEU A 62 -4.52 18.12 3.01
C LEU A 62 -5.90 18.78 3.01
N ASP A 63 -5.94 20.12 2.93
CA ASP A 63 -7.18 20.91 2.95
C ASP A 63 -8.16 20.52 1.83
N ASP A 64 -7.65 20.03 0.70
CA ASP A 64 -8.45 19.55 -0.44
C ASP A 64 -8.95 18.10 -0.29
N GLY A 65 -8.68 17.46 0.86
CA GLY A 65 -9.04 16.08 1.15
C GLY A 65 -8.08 15.04 0.55
N THR A 66 -6.93 15.46 0.00
CA THR A 66 -5.92 14.55 -0.54
C THR A 66 -5.11 13.90 0.60
N PRO A 67 -5.14 12.56 0.74
CA PRO A 67 -4.25 11.89 1.67
C PRO A 67 -2.80 11.99 1.20
N VAL A 68 -1.89 12.24 2.13
CA VAL A 68 -0.45 12.22 1.93
C VAL A 68 0.21 11.45 3.07
N VAL A 69 1.37 10.87 2.80
CA VAL A 69 2.12 10.14 3.82
C VAL A 69 3.62 10.25 3.56
N ARG A 70 4.40 10.30 4.64
CA ARG A 70 5.85 10.12 4.59
C ARG A 70 6.25 8.77 5.17
N ASN A 71 7.24 8.13 4.57
CA ASN A 71 7.95 7.00 5.16
C ASN A 71 9.43 7.36 5.30
N PRO A 72 9.92 7.69 6.50
CA PRO A 72 11.32 8.07 6.71
C PRO A 72 12.33 6.96 6.37
N GLY A 73 11.97 5.69 6.60
CA GLY A 73 12.84 4.54 6.30
C GLY A 73 13.09 4.38 4.80
N GLN A 74 12.08 4.64 3.97
CA GLN A 74 12.20 4.65 2.51
C GLN A 74 12.57 6.03 1.95
N GLN A 75 12.60 7.07 2.78
CA GLN A 75 12.72 8.47 2.37
C GLN A 75 11.65 8.88 1.35
N TRP A 76 10.44 8.34 1.48
CA TRP A 76 9.36 8.55 0.52
C TRP A 76 8.36 9.58 1.01
N HIS A 77 7.85 10.36 0.05
CA HIS A 77 6.63 11.15 0.17
C HIS A 77 5.63 10.68 -0.88
N THR A 78 4.47 10.22 -0.44
CA THR A 78 3.43 9.65 -1.30
C THR A 78 2.14 10.45 -1.23
N VAL A 79 1.56 10.75 -2.39
CA VAL A 79 0.30 11.53 -2.54
C VAL A 79 -0.76 10.65 -3.19
N PHE A 80 -1.99 10.68 -2.68
CA PHE A 80 -3.14 9.90 -3.15
C PHE A 80 -4.17 10.79 -3.86
N ASP A 81 -3.84 11.19 -5.08
CA ASP A 81 -4.51 12.20 -5.90
C ASP A 81 -5.91 11.85 -6.44
N GLY A 82 -6.47 10.72 -6.02
CA GLY A 82 -7.81 10.31 -6.42
C GLY A 82 -7.86 9.35 -7.60
N GLU A 83 -6.78 9.17 -8.37
CA GLU A 83 -6.65 8.14 -9.40
C GLU A 83 -5.87 6.92 -8.88
N GLY A 84 -4.81 7.18 -8.12
CA GLY A 84 -3.93 6.18 -7.52
C GLY A 84 -3.03 6.84 -6.51
N PHE A 85 -1.74 6.48 -6.55
CA PHE A 85 -0.73 7.19 -5.79
C PHE A 85 0.43 7.64 -6.67
N LEU A 86 1.19 8.62 -6.19
CA LEU A 86 2.49 9.05 -6.73
C LEU A 86 3.45 9.22 -5.57
N THR A 87 4.61 8.58 -5.66
CA THR A 87 5.69 8.59 -4.69
C THR A 87 6.88 9.32 -5.27
N ARG A 88 7.47 10.21 -4.46
CA ARG A 88 8.77 10.84 -4.71
C ARG A 88 9.69 10.53 -3.54
N PRO A 89 10.94 10.14 -3.77
CA PRO A 89 11.94 10.07 -2.72
C PRO A 89 12.46 11.48 -2.36
N ASP A 90 13.06 11.64 -1.19
CA ASP A 90 13.75 12.88 -0.83
C ASP A 90 14.96 13.15 -1.75
N ALA A 91 15.57 12.09 -2.30
CA ALA A 91 16.69 12.16 -3.24
C ALA A 91 16.58 11.13 -4.38
N GLY A 92 17.17 11.44 -5.54
CA GLY A 92 17.17 10.55 -6.73
C GLY A 92 16.30 11.03 -7.88
N GLY A 93 15.46 12.05 -7.66
CA GLY A 93 14.80 12.81 -8.74
C GLY A 93 13.79 12.03 -9.57
N TRP A 94 13.32 10.88 -9.10
CA TRP A 94 12.31 10.08 -9.78
C TRP A 94 10.92 10.24 -9.15
N GLU A 95 9.90 9.98 -9.95
CA GLU A 95 8.52 9.83 -9.50
C GLU A 95 7.99 8.50 -9.99
N TRP A 96 7.29 7.79 -9.12
CA TRP A 96 6.69 6.49 -9.42
C TRP A 96 5.34 6.36 -8.75
N GLY A 97 4.39 5.72 -9.43
CA GLY A 97 3.12 5.42 -8.83
C GLY A 97 2.35 4.35 -9.60
N LEU A 98 1.25 3.91 -9.01
CA LEU A 98 0.34 2.95 -9.63
C LEU A 98 -1.09 3.47 -9.58
N SER A 99 -1.88 3.12 -10.58
CA SER A 99 -3.33 3.29 -10.59
C SER A 99 -4.01 2.01 -11.05
N LEU A 100 -4.98 1.53 -10.27
CA LEU A 100 -5.75 0.35 -10.64
C LEU A 100 -6.75 0.70 -11.75
N ARG A 101 -6.74 -0.09 -12.83
CA ARG A 101 -7.56 0.12 -14.04
C ARG A 101 -8.70 -0.87 -14.16
N SER A 102 -8.42 -2.14 -13.92
CA SER A 102 -9.44 -3.19 -14.01
C SER A 102 -9.10 -4.38 -13.14
N VAL A 103 -10.13 -5.16 -12.82
CA VAL A 103 -10.02 -6.48 -12.22
C VAL A 103 -10.57 -7.49 -13.21
N THR A 104 -9.83 -8.56 -13.43
CA THR A 104 -10.31 -9.73 -14.19
C THR A 104 -10.39 -10.92 -13.25
N SER A 105 -11.54 -11.61 -13.24
CA SER A 105 -11.76 -12.84 -12.47
C SER A 105 -12.39 -13.87 -13.41
N GLY A 106 -11.69 -14.99 -13.63
CA GLY A 106 -12.01 -15.89 -14.74
C GLY A 106 -11.99 -15.13 -16.07
N ASP A 107 -13.07 -15.23 -16.85
CA ASP A 107 -13.24 -14.54 -18.13
C ASP A 107 -13.90 -13.16 -18.00
N VAL A 108 -14.28 -12.76 -16.79
CA VAL A 108 -14.99 -11.50 -16.53
C VAL A 108 -13.99 -10.40 -16.20
N ARG A 109 -13.84 -9.44 -17.12
CA ARG A 109 -13.09 -8.19 -16.88
C ARG A 109 -14.04 -7.06 -16.49
N ARG A 110 -13.76 -6.40 -15.37
CA ARG A 110 -14.44 -5.20 -14.91
C ARG A 110 -13.48 -4.01 -14.91
N SER A 111 -13.76 -3.02 -15.75
CA SER A 111 -13.11 -1.71 -15.68
C SER A 111 -13.56 -0.98 -14.43
N LEU A 112 -12.62 -0.32 -13.76
CA LEU A 112 -12.90 0.50 -12.59
C LEU A 112 -12.91 1.97 -12.95
N SER A 113 -13.72 2.74 -12.22
CA SER A 113 -13.68 4.19 -12.30
C SER A 113 -12.31 4.69 -11.85
N LYS A 114 -11.80 5.72 -12.52
CA LYS A 114 -10.63 6.46 -12.03
C LYS A 114 -10.92 7.16 -10.71
N VAL A 115 -12.16 7.62 -10.53
CA VAL A 115 -12.58 8.36 -9.33
C VAL A 115 -12.82 7.36 -8.19
N ILE A 116 -12.08 7.55 -7.10
CA ILE A 116 -12.24 6.77 -5.87
C ILE A 116 -13.51 7.24 -5.13
N ALA A 117 -14.41 6.31 -4.84
CA ALA A 117 -15.72 6.62 -4.27
C ALA A 117 -15.65 7.12 -2.81
N ARG A 118 -14.69 6.60 -2.04
CA ARG A 118 -14.46 6.97 -0.64
C ARG A 118 -13.02 6.73 -0.25
N LYS A 119 -12.43 7.65 0.51
CA LYS A 119 -11.13 7.52 1.15
C LYS A 119 -11.34 7.56 2.66
N THR A 120 -10.74 6.63 3.39
CA THR A 120 -10.80 6.59 4.87
C THR A 120 -9.38 6.50 5.40
N VAL A 121 -8.95 7.51 6.17
CA VAL A 121 -7.66 7.50 6.87
C VAL A 121 -7.88 7.09 8.32
N ASN A 122 -7.09 6.13 8.79
CA ASN A 122 -7.04 5.73 10.19
C ASN A 122 -5.58 5.53 10.62
N GLY A 123 -5.00 6.53 11.27
CA GLY A 123 -3.62 6.50 11.70
C GLY A 123 -2.66 6.28 10.53
N ASN A 124 -2.02 5.12 10.51
CA ASN A 124 -1.05 4.73 9.49
C ASN A 124 -1.66 3.90 8.35
N ARG A 125 -3.00 3.82 8.26
CA ARG A 125 -3.73 3.08 7.23
C ARG A 125 -4.61 4.02 6.41
N LEU A 126 -4.64 3.79 5.11
CA LEU A 126 -5.57 4.41 4.16
C LEU A 126 -6.36 3.32 3.43
N ASP A 127 -7.69 3.40 3.48
CA ASP A 127 -8.59 2.56 2.69
C ASP A 127 -9.24 3.37 1.57
N LEU A 128 -9.18 2.85 0.34
CA LEU A 128 -9.74 3.43 -0.88
C LEU A 128 -10.84 2.50 -1.41
N CYS A 129 -12.09 2.94 -1.32
CA CYS A 129 -13.21 2.20 -1.89
C CYS A 129 -13.23 2.40 -3.42
N ARG A 130 -12.86 1.34 -4.15
CA ARG A 130 -12.82 1.29 -5.63
C ARG A 130 -14.17 0.90 -6.25
N GLY A 131 -15.18 0.64 -5.43
CA GLY A 131 -16.49 0.18 -5.86
C GLY A 131 -16.54 -1.32 -6.12
N ALA A 132 -17.74 -1.84 -6.38
CA ALA A 132 -17.99 -3.26 -6.67
C ALA A 132 -17.38 -4.25 -5.64
N GLY A 133 -17.39 -3.87 -4.36
CA GLY A 133 -16.88 -4.69 -3.26
C GLY A 133 -15.35 -4.73 -3.16
N LEU A 134 -14.62 -3.90 -3.91
CA LEU A 134 -13.17 -3.80 -3.85
C LEU A 134 -12.72 -2.63 -2.99
N THR A 135 -11.92 -2.93 -1.97
CA THR A 135 -11.12 -1.96 -1.23
C THR A 135 -9.66 -2.14 -1.60
N GLU A 136 -9.01 -1.07 -2.03
CA GLU A 136 -7.55 -1.00 -2.07
C GLU A 136 -7.09 -0.31 -0.79
N TRP A 137 -6.08 -0.85 -0.13
CA TRP A 137 -5.60 -0.31 1.14
C TRP A 137 -4.09 -0.11 1.12
N PHE A 138 -3.64 0.81 1.96
CA PHE A 138 -2.24 1.11 2.19
C PHE A 138 -1.97 1.12 3.69
N VAL A 139 -0.85 0.53 4.10
CA VAL A 139 -0.35 0.58 5.48
C VAL A 139 1.06 1.12 5.44
N ASN A 140 1.32 2.18 6.17
CA ASN A 140 2.63 2.76 6.30
C ASN A 140 3.21 2.41 7.67
N ASP A 141 4.33 1.73 7.74
CA ASP A 141 4.99 1.43 9.01
C ASP A 141 6.52 1.40 8.84
N GLY A 142 7.24 1.03 9.90
CA GLY A 142 8.69 0.99 9.89
C GLY A 142 9.31 0.05 8.84
N ARG A 143 8.53 -0.85 8.23
CA ARG A 143 8.95 -1.74 7.13
C ARG A 143 8.83 -1.05 5.75
N GLY A 144 8.03 0.00 5.65
CA GLY A 144 7.75 0.71 4.40
C GLY A 144 6.25 1.01 4.20
N LEU A 145 5.93 1.50 3.01
CA LEU A 145 4.56 1.62 2.52
C LEU A 145 4.13 0.31 1.84
N GLU A 146 3.20 -0.40 2.47
CA GLU A 146 2.56 -1.61 1.97
C GLU A 146 1.25 -1.25 1.23
N GLN A 147 0.96 -1.98 0.15
CA GLN A 147 -0.29 -1.89 -0.61
C GLN A 147 -0.95 -3.26 -0.65
N GLY A 148 -2.28 -3.30 -0.56
CA GLY A 148 -3.03 -4.52 -0.81
C GLY A 148 -4.48 -4.28 -1.18
N TRP A 149 -5.22 -5.38 -1.30
CA TRP A 149 -6.60 -5.36 -1.75
C TRP A 149 -7.46 -6.30 -0.92
N THR A 150 -8.73 -5.93 -0.76
CA THR A 150 -9.76 -6.74 -0.12
C THR A 150 -10.98 -6.78 -1.03
N PHE A 151 -11.44 -8.00 -1.31
CA PHE A 151 -12.69 -8.25 -2.01
C PHE A 151 -13.74 -8.68 -1.00
N ALA A 152 -14.84 -7.92 -0.88
CA ALA A 152 -15.95 -8.26 0.00
C ALA A 152 -16.68 -9.54 -0.42
N TYR A 153 -16.57 -9.89 -1.70
CA TYR A 153 -17.09 -11.12 -2.30
C TYR A 153 -16.22 -11.49 -3.50
N ALA A 154 -16.18 -12.79 -3.84
CA ALA A 154 -15.51 -13.25 -5.05
C ALA A 154 -16.09 -12.50 -6.27
N PRO A 155 -15.27 -11.83 -7.11
CA PRO A 155 -15.78 -11.09 -8.25
C PRO A 155 -16.53 -11.96 -9.24
N GLU A 156 -16.08 -13.22 -9.40
CA GLU A 156 -16.74 -14.29 -10.15
C GLU A 156 -16.68 -15.60 -9.34
N PRO A 157 -17.82 -16.22 -8.98
CA PRO A 157 -17.84 -17.47 -8.23
C PRO A 157 -17.11 -18.60 -8.96
N GLY A 158 -16.21 -19.29 -8.25
CA GLY A 158 -15.46 -20.43 -8.81
C GLY A 158 -14.24 -20.05 -9.67
N ALA A 159 -13.93 -18.76 -9.85
CA ALA A 159 -12.71 -18.34 -10.51
C ALA A 159 -11.46 -18.73 -9.70
N ALA A 160 -10.52 -19.41 -10.35
CA ALA A 160 -9.26 -19.84 -9.72
C ALA A 160 -8.23 -18.71 -9.57
N THR A 161 -8.36 -17.63 -10.35
CA THR A 161 -7.41 -16.51 -10.34
C THR A 161 -8.13 -15.17 -10.42
N ILE A 162 -7.49 -14.16 -9.83
CA ILE A 162 -7.85 -12.75 -9.95
C ILE A 162 -6.62 -12.02 -10.50
N ARG A 163 -6.81 -11.24 -11.55
CA ARG A 163 -5.77 -10.37 -12.13
C ARG A 163 -6.15 -8.91 -11.90
N LEU A 164 -5.22 -8.16 -11.32
CA LEU A 164 -5.31 -6.71 -11.17
C LEU A 164 -4.49 -6.08 -12.29
N GLU A 165 -5.10 -5.17 -13.05
CA GLU A 165 -4.39 -4.39 -14.06
C GLU A 165 -4.03 -3.02 -13.48
N LEU A 166 -2.73 -2.79 -13.29
CA LEU A 166 -2.17 -1.57 -12.74
C LEU A 166 -1.49 -0.79 -13.87
N ALA A 167 -1.89 0.46 -14.06
CA ALA A 167 -1.15 1.38 -14.91
C ALA A 167 -0.06 2.07 -14.09
N VAL A 168 1.17 2.02 -14.61
CA VAL A 168 2.31 2.74 -14.06
C VAL A 168 2.13 4.24 -14.28
N ARG A 169 2.53 5.01 -13.28
CA ARG A 169 2.50 6.48 -13.25
C ARG A 169 3.89 7.01 -12.92
N GLY A 170 4.15 8.27 -13.28
CA GLY A 170 5.48 8.87 -13.14
C GLY A 170 6.40 8.52 -14.32
N GLY A 171 7.71 8.59 -14.08
CA GLY A 171 8.72 8.46 -15.14
C GLY A 171 9.41 7.09 -15.22
N LEU A 172 9.19 6.20 -14.25
CA LEU A 172 9.90 4.93 -14.21
C LEU A 172 9.32 3.88 -15.16
N ARG A 173 10.20 3.09 -15.76
CA ARG A 173 9.83 1.98 -16.66
C ARG A 173 9.74 0.67 -15.89
N PRO A 174 8.62 -0.08 -15.97
CA PRO A 174 8.51 -1.39 -15.35
C PRO A 174 9.28 -2.46 -16.13
N GLU A 175 9.99 -3.32 -15.42
CA GLU A 175 10.62 -4.54 -15.91
C GLU A 175 10.21 -5.69 -14.99
N VAL A 176 9.46 -6.66 -15.54
CA VAL A 176 8.95 -7.79 -14.77
C VAL A 176 10.07 -8.81 -14.58
N ALA A 177 10.37 -9.13 -13.32
CA ALA A 177 11.16 -10.28 -12.90
C ALA A 177 10.22 -11.39 -12.39
N GLU A 178 10.75 -12.55 -11.96
CA GLU A 178 9.91 -13.71 -11.59
C GLU A 178 8.82 -13.39 -10.56
N ARG A 179 9.18 -12.70 -9.46
CA ARG A 179 8.27 -12.44 -8.33
C ARG A 179 8.14 -10.96 -7.97
N ALA A 180 8.73 -10.08 -8.77
CA ALA A 180 8.74 -8.65 -8.50
C ALA A 180 8.84 -7.87 -9.82
N VAL A 181 8.57 -6.57 -9.75
CA VAL A 181 8.75 -5.63 -10.85
C VAL A 181 9.84 -4.65 -10.44
N ALA A 182 10.93 -4.60 -11.20
CA ALA A 182 11.93 -3.56 -11.08
C ALA A 182 11.47 -2.33 -11.86
N PHE A 183 11.61 -1.15 -11.28
CA PHE A 183 11.30 0.12 -11.91
C PHE A 183 12.59 0.88 -12.18
N ARG A 184 12.86 1.14 -13.45
CA ARG A 184 14.11 1.73 -13.94
C ARG A 184 13.92 3.19 -14.32
N ASN A 185 14.92 4.01 -14.01
CA ASN A 185 14.99 5.40 -14.48
C ASN A 185 15.46 5.46 -15.96
N GLU A 186 15.58 6.67 -16.51
CA GLU A 186 16.00 6.87 -17.90
C GLU A 186 17.42 6.35 -18.20
N ALA A 187 18.29 6.33 -17.19
CA ALA A 187 19.64 5.76 -17.29
C ALA A 187 19.67 4.22 -17.22
N GLY A 188 18.52 3.56 -17.07
CA GLY A 188 18.40 2.10 -16.98
C GLY A 188 18.73 1.53 -15.59
N ALA A 189 19.03 2.38 -14.60
CA ALA A 189 19.26 1.93 -13.23
C ALA A 189 17.93 1.56 -12.56
N ALA A 190 17.87 0.39 -11.93
CA ALA A 190 16.72 0.01 -11.09
C ALA A 190 16.77 0.83 -9.80
N VAL A 191 15.71 1.61 -9.54
CA VAL A 191 15.64 2.53 -8.38
C VAL A 191 14.52 2.17 -7.40
N LEU A 192 13.62 1.27 -7.80
CA LEU A 192 12.53 0.77 -6.97
C LEU A 192 12.18 -0.66 -7.40
N THR A 193 11.82 -1.50 -6.43
CA THR A 193 11.30 -2.85 -6.66
C THR A 193 9.91 -2.97 -6.04
N TYR A 194 9.00 -3.67 -6.71
CA TYR A 194 7.64 -3.90 -6.22
C TYR A 194 7.29 -5.38 -6.31
N GLY A 195 7.00 -6.03 -5.18
CA GLY A 195 6.64 -7.45 -5.12
C GLY A 195 6.90 -8.07 -3.76
#